data_AF-A0A815YGG3-F1
#
_entry.id   AF-A0A815YGG3-F1
#
_cell.length_a   1.000
_cell.length_b   1.000
_cell.length_c   1.000
_cell.angle_alpha   90.00
_cell.angle_beta   90.00
_cell.angle_gamma   90.00
#
_symmetry.space_group_name_H-M   'P 1'
#
loop_
_entity.id
_entity.type
_entity.pdbx_description
1 polymer ?
#
loop_
_entity_poly.entity_id
_entity_poly.type
_entity_poly.pdbx_seq_one_letter_code
_entity_poly.pdbx_strand_id
1 'polypeptide(L)'
;MVEAIRSVYKQQNNHTLPSIYNDNDEPPYYIQPIDMTRRALNQKHDLQRKNLLLVNFNQHTDGRGFRQQIWTHMCPKNNRAPFITCLYKSPSFDMSYISDIYARNRQYLFWLSPRGNGIDCYRTWEALYLDAIPIVWNSSLTILYEHLPV
;
A
#
# COMPACT_ATOMS: atom_id res chain seq x y z
N MET A 1 -6.03 8.03 -11.46
CA MET A 1 -6.86 6.94 -10.89
C MET A 1 -8.26 6.93 -11.51
N VAL A 2 -9.00 8.05 -11.44
CA VAL A 2 -10.34 8.19 -12.04
C VAL A 2 -10.39 7.79 -13.52
N GLU A 3 -9.44 8.25 -14.35
CA GLU A 3 -9.39 7.88 -15.77
C GLU A 3 -9.09 6.40 -16.03
N ALA A 4 -8.26 5.76 -15.20
CA ALA A 4 -7.98 4.32 -15.28
C ALA A 4 -9.20 3.48 -14.87
N ILE A 5 -9.95 3.94 -13.87
CA ILE A 5 -11.23 3.32 -13.48
C ILE A 5 -12.23 3.45 -14.65
N ARG A 6 -12.37 4.66 -15.23
CA ARG A 6 -13.24 4.91 -16.38
C ARG A 6 -12.88 4.04 -17.60
N SER A 7 -11.61 3.82 -17.89
CA SER A 7 -11.19 3.00 -19.04
C SER A 7 -11.56 1.52 -18.88
N VAL A 8 -11.43 0.97 -17.66
CA VAL A 8 -11.84 -0.42 -17.35
C VAL A 8 -13.36 -0.59 -17.47
N TYR A 9 -14.14 0.36 -16.93
CA TYR A 9 -15.60 0.27 -17.01
C TYR A 9 -16.15 0.51 -18.43
N LYS A 10 -15.47 1.31 -19.26
CA LYS A 10 -15.84 1.49 -20.68
C LYS A 10 -15.71 0.20 -21.51
N GLN A 11 -14.90 -0.76 -21.07
CA GLN A 11 -14.73 -2.05 -21.76
C GLN A 11 -15.85 -3.06 -21.44
N GLN A 12 -16.70 -2.77 -20.44
CA GLN A 12 -17.83 -3.64 -20.07
C GLN A 12 -19.12 -3.10 -20.70
N ASN A 13 -19.53 -3.71 -21.82
CA ASN A 13 -20.59 -3.23 -22.72
C ASN A 13 -22.00 -3.07 -22.12
N ASN A 14 -22.27 -3.37 -20.84
CA ASN A 14 -23.65 -3.51 -20.34
C ASN A 14 -23.93 -3.04 -18.91
N HIS A 15 -23.11 -2.17 -18.32
CA HIS A 15 -23.45 -1.57 -17.02
C HIS A 15 -23.52 -0.05 -17.09
N THR A 16 -24.58 0.52 -16.48
CA THR A 16 -24.61 1.91 -16.06
C THR A 16 -23.36 2.19 -15.25
N LEU A 17 -22.55 3.17 -15.68
CA LEU A 17 -21.42 3.63 -14.92
C LEU A 17 -21.89 3.90 -13.48
N PRO A 18 -21.31 3.25 -12.45
CA PRO A 18 -21.62 3.63 -11.07
C PRO A 18 -21.35 5.12 -10.94
N SER A 19 -22.13 5.84 -10.10
CA SER A 19 -21.87 7.27 -9.90
C SER A 19 -20.43 7.40 -9.41
N ILE A 20 -19.55 7.84 -10.32
CA ILE A 20 -18.20 8.21 -9.97
C ILE A 20 -18.41 9.34 -8.98
N TYR A 21 -17.93 9.17 -7.75
CA TYR A 21 -17.90 10.24 -6.75
C TYR A 21 -17.53 11.52 -7.48
N ASN A 22 -18.36 12.56 -7.35
CA ASN A 22 -18.08 13.84 -7.96
C ASN A 22 -16.71 14.27 -7.40
N ASP A 23 -15.76 14.66 -8.24
CA ASP A 23 -14.43 15.11 -7.79
C ASP A 23 -14.54 16.31 -6.80
N ASN A 24 -15.73 16.92 -6.71
CA ASN A 24 -16.09 17.98 -5.75
C ASN A 24 -16.59 17.48 -4.38
N ASP A 25 -16.86 16.18 -4.22
CA ASP A 25 -17.21 15.54 -2.94
C ASP A 25 -15.97 14.97 -2.23
N GLU A 26 -14.76 15.23 -2.75
CA GLU A 26 -13.53 14.82 -2.10
C GLU A 26 -13.37 15.56 -0.77
N PRO A 27 -13.26 14.84 0.37
CA PRO A 27 -13.03 15.50 1.65
C PRO A 27 -11.73 16.31 1.58
N PRO A 28 -11.64 17.47 2.25
CA PRO A 28 -10.50 18.40 2.16
C PRO A 28 -9.13 17.82 2.58
N TYR A 29 -9.10 16.56 3.01
CA TYR A 29 -7.90 15.81 3.39
C TYR A 29 -7.48 14.78 2.34
N TYR A 30 -8.10 14.77 1.16
CA TYR A 30 -7.71 13.88 0.06
C TYR A 30 -6.32 14.29 -0.45
N ILE A 31 -5.37 13.35 -0.36
CA ILE A 31 -3.98 13.56 -0.78
C ILE A 31 -3.95 13.49 -2.30
N GLN A 32 -3.60 14.61 -2.95
CA GLN A 32 -3.50 14.64 -4.40
C GLN A 32 -2.19 13.95 -4.84
N PRO A 33 -2.15 13.25 -5.99
CA PRO A 33 -0.93 12.62 -6.49
C PRO A 33 0.29 13.55 -6.58
N ILE A 34 0.07 14.86 -6.79
CA ILE A 34 1.14 15.88 -6.79
C ILE A 34 1.80 16.04 -5.42
N ASP A 35 1.05 15.81 -4.32
CA ASP A 35 1.56 15.87 -2.96
C ASP A 35 2.55 14.72 -2.70
N MET A 36 2.38 13.59 -3.40
CA MET A 36 3.29 12.42 -3.32
C MET A 36 4.72 12.77 -3.77
N THR A 37 4.81 13.49 -4.88
CA THR A 37 6.11 13.90 -5.44
C THR A 37 6.78 14.92 -4.52
N ARG A 38 5.99 15.79 -3.89
CA ARG A 38 6.47 16.84 -2.98
C ARG A 38 7.09 16.25 -1.72
N ARG A 39 6.55 15.16 -1.18
CA ARG A 39 7.09 14.51 0.02
C ARG A 39 8.42 13.81 -0.23
N ALA A 40 8.52 13.02 -1.29
CA ALA A 40 9.76 12.33 -1.68
C ALA A 40 10.90 13.32 -1.94
N LEU A 41 10.60 14.48 -2.54
CA LEU A 41 11.58 15.54 -2.81
C LEU A 41 11.98 16.32 -1.54
N ASN A 42 11.03 16.60 -0.64
CA ASN A 42 11.28 17.38 0.58
C ASN A 42 11.93 16.56 1.71
N GLN A 43 11.80 15.23 1.72
CA GLN A 43 12.43 14.35 2.72
C GLN A 43 13.92 14.05 2.44
N LYS A 44 14.54 14.67 1.42
CA LYS A 44 15.95 14.46 1.06
C LYS A 44 16.95 14.63 2.21
N HIS A 45 16.58 15.39 3.25
CA HIS A 45 17.44 15.69 4.41
C HIS A 45 17.14 14.86 5.67
N ASP A 46 16.03 14.11 5.71
CA ASP A 46 15.51 13.50 6.94
C ASP A 46 15.09 12.02 6.78
N LEU A 47 15.42 11.41 5.63
CA LEU A 47 15.40 9.95 5.47
C LEU A 47 16.51 9.35 6.32
N GLN A 48 16.27 9.26 7.63
CA GLN A 48 17.00 8.31 8.46
C GLN A 48 16.88 6.97 7.76
N ARG A 49 18.00 6.43 7.26
CA ARG A 49 18.13 5.20 6.45
C ARG A 49 17.54 3.93 7.08
N LYS A 50 16.82 4.06 8.19
CA LYS A 50 16.14 3.02 8.96
C LYS A 50 14.71 2.75 8.50
N ASN A 51 14.00 3.74 7.94
CA ASN A 51 12.56 3.62 7.66
C ASN A 51 12.25 3.55 6.16
N LEU A 52 12.95 2.68 5.43
CA LEU A 52 12.77 2.57 3.98
C LEU A 52 11.58 1.65 3.66
N LEU A 53 11.60 0.42 4.17
CA LEU A 53 10.65 -0.63 3.83
C LEU A 53 9.85 -1.09 5.05
N LEU A 54 8.53 -1.04 4.93
CA LEU A 54 7.59 -1.58 5.90
C LEU A 54 7.11 -2.97 5.50
N VAL A 55 7.27 -3.94 6.40
CA VAL A 55 6.67 -5.27 6.33
C VAL A 55 5.61 -5.37 7.42
N ASN A 56 4.34 -5.18 7.06
CA ASN A 56 3.23 -5.12 8.02
C ASN A 56 2.06 -6.01 7.59
N PHE A 57 2.23 -7.32 7.72
CA PHE A 57 1.17 -8.28 7.40
C PHE A 57 1.21 -9.51 8.30
N ASN A 58 0.06 -10.16 8.45
CA ASN A 58 -0.01 -11.45 9.12
C ASN A 58 0.54 -12.54 8.19
N GLN A 59 1.55 -13.27 8.69
CA GLN A 59 2.28 -14.29 7.94
C GLN A 59 1.47 -15.54 7.54
N HIS A 60 0.28 -15.72 8.12
CA HIS A 60 -0.56 -16.92 7.94
C HIS A 60 -1.85 -16.67 7.14
N THR A 61 -1.98 -15.50 6.51
CA THR A 61 -3.23 -15.04 5.88
C THR A 61 -3.21 -15.13 4.35
N ASP A 62 -2.29 -15.89 3.76
CA ASP A 62 -2.25 -16.13 2.31
C ASP A 62 -2.63 -17.56 1.93
N GLY A 63 -2.84 -18.46 2.91
CA GLY A 63 -3.19 -19.87 2.69
C GLY A 63 -2.15 -20.71 1.95
N ARG A 64 -1.02 -20.11 1.54
CA ARG A 64 0.02 -20.73 0.71
C ARG A 64 1.42 -20.66 1.33
N GLY A 65 1.58 -19.95 2.44
CA GLY A 65 2.83 -19.89 3.19
C GLY A 65 3.91 -18.98 2.59
N PHE A 66 3.63 -18.28 1.49
CA PHE A 66 4.56 -17.32 0.90
C PHE A 66 4.83 -16.16 1.86
N ARG A 67 3.81 -15.65 2.55
CA ARG A 67 3.96 -14.59 3.56
C ARG A 67 4.86 -15.04 4.71
N GLN A 68 4.76 -16.30 5.12
CA GLN A 68 5.65 -16.87 6.12
C GLN A 68 7.09 -16.94 5.63
N GLN A 69 7.33 -17.40 4.40
CA GLN A 69 8.67 -17.44 3.82
C GLN A 69 9.29 -16.03 3.73
N ILE A 70 8.54 -15.06 3.21
CA ILE A 70 8.96 -13.64 3.14
C ILE A 70 9.34 -13.14 4.53
N TRP A 71 8.49 -13.40 5.53
CA TRP A 71 8.75 -12.99 6.90
C TRP A 71 10.04 -13.61 7.44
N THR A 72 10.26 -14.91 7.25
CA THR A 72 11.49 -15.59 7.68
C THR A 72 12.75 -14.98 7.05
N HIS A 73 12.69 -14.59 5.77
CA HIS A 73 13.85 -14.03 5.07
C HIS A 73 14.08 -12.55 5.36
N MET A 74 13.02 -11.75 5.46
CA MET A 74 13.11 -10.29 5.57
C MET A 74 13.06 -9.77 7.00
N CYS A 75 12.52 -10.55 7.94
CA CYS A 75 12.33 -10.18 9.34
C CYS A 75 13.13 -11.08 10.33
N PRO A 76 14.43 -11.35 10.11
CA PRO A 76 15.21 -12.15 11.04
C PRO A 76 15.46 -11.42 12.36
N LYS A 77 15.53 -12.17 13.47
CA LYS A 77 15.75 -11.63 14.83
C LYS A 77 16.99 -10.74 14.98
N ASN A 78 18.00 -10.93 14.14
CA ASN A 78 19.28 -10.21 14.23
C ASN A 78 19.33 -8.94 13.36
N ASN A 79 18.18 -8.45 12.87
CA ASN A 79 18.05 -7.21 12.09
C ASN A 79 19.16 -6.99 11.04
N ARG A 80 19.29 -7.93 10.09
CA ARG A 80 20.34 -7.90 9.05
C ARG A 80 20.19 -6.74 8.06
N ALA A 81 19.00 -6.14 7.99
CA ALA A 81 18.66 -5.09 7.05
C ALA A 81 18.04 -3.91 7.82
N PRO A 82 18.86 -2.96 8.30
CA PRO A 82 18.39 -1.91 9.21
C PRO A 82 17.37 -0.94 8.60
N PHE A 83 17.18 -1.00 7.28
CA PHE A 83 16.22 -0.21 6.51
C PHE A 83 14.85 -0.89 6.39
N ILE A 84 14.69 -2.11 6.91
CA ILE A 84 13.45 -2.88 6.92
C ILE A 84 12.88 -2.86 8.33
N THR A 85 11.62 -2.46 8.47
CA THR A 85 10.87 -2.59 9.71
C THR A 85 9.76 -3.63 9.55
N CYS A 86 9.78 -4.63 10.41
CA CYS A 86 8.76 -5.67 10.45
C CYS A 86 7.82 -5.46 11.63
N LEU A 87 6.55 -5.24 11.34
CA LEU A 87 5.50 -5.06 12.34
C LEU A 87 4.58 -6.27 12.33
N TYR A 88 4.51 -6.95 13.48
CA TYR A 88 3.60 -8.07 13.64
C TYR A 88 2.16 -7.55 13.71
N LYS A 89 1.28 -8.10 12.86
CA LYS A 89 -0.14 -7.75 12.84
C LYS A 89 -0.93 -8.74 13.69
N SER A 90 -1.36 -8.29 14.87
CA SER A 90 -2.26 -9.06 15.74
C SER A 90 -3.56 -9.38 15.00
N PRO A 91 -4.15 -10.58 15.17
CA PRO A 91 -5.45 -10.93 14.61
C PRO A 91 -6.60 -10.13 15.25
N SER A 92 -6.43 -9.70 16.50
CA SER A 92 -7.33 -8.78 17.19
C SER A 92 -6.89 -7.34 16.91
N PHE A 93 -7.71 -6.62 16.13
CA PHE A 93 -7.49 -5.22 15.79
C PHE A 93 -8.61 -4.37 16.39
N ASP A 94 -8.23 -3.38 17.20
CA ASP A 94 -9.14 -2.34 17.67
C ASP A 94 -9.08 -1.15 16.70
N MET A 95 -10.23 -0.85 16.09
CA MET A 95 -10.40 0.23 15.13
C MET A 95 -10.07 1.61 15.71
N SER A 96 -10.13 1.79 17.04
CA SER A 96 -9.79 3.06 17.69
C SER A 96 -8.34 3.50 17.43
N TYR A 97 -7.43 2.56 17.15
CA TYR A 97 -6.00 2.83 16.89
C TYR A 97 -5.67 3.00 15.40
N ILE A 98 -6.66 3.00 14.49
CA ILE A 98 -6.38 3.02 13.05
C ILE A 98 -5.61 4.28 12.62
N SER A 99 -5.94 5.43 13.20
CA SER A 99 -5.27 6.70 12.95
C SER A 99 -3.79 6.63 13.31
N ASP A 100 -3.46 6.10 14.50
CA ASP A 100 -2.09 5.98 14.97
C ASP A 100 -1.28 5.00 14.12
N ILE A 101 -1.90 3.90 13.70
CA ILE A 101 -1.28 2.92 12.80
C ILE A 101 -0.95 3.57 11.46
N TYR A 102 -1.88 4.33 10.88
CA TYR A 102 -1.64 5.00 9.61
C TYR A 102 -0.62 6.13 9.74
N ALA A 103 -0.66 6.92 10.81
CA ALA A 103 0.34 7.95 11.09
C ALA A 103 1.75 7.35 11.22
N ARG A 104 1.90 6.21 11.91
CA ARG A 104 3.17 5.47 12.00
C ARG A 104 3.59 4.89 10.66
N ASN A 105 2.71 4.16 9.97
CA ASN A 105 3.07 3.46 8.75
C ASN A 105 3.34 4.43 7.59
N ARG A 106 2.71 5.61 7.59
CA ARG A 106 2.96 6.68 6.62
C ARG A 106 4.42 7.12 6.62
N GLN A 107 5.18 6.90 7.69
CA GLN A 107 6.60 7.29 7.77
C GLN A 107 7.53 6.49 6.85
N TYR A 108 7.05 5.38 6.27
CA TYR A 108 7.83 4.50 5.40
C TYR A 108 7.57 4.80 3.93
N LEU A 109 8.63 4.83 3.12
CA LEU A 109 8.52 5.08 1.68
C LEU A 109 7.95 3.89 0.91
N PHE A 110 8.35 2.68 1.28
CA PHE A 110 7.95 1.46 0.59
C PHE A 110 7.18 0.54 1.52
N TRP A 111 6.12 -0.08 1.02
CA TRP A 111 5.31 -1.04 1.76
C TRP A 111 5.29 -2.37 1.05
N LEU A 112 5.73 -3.44 1.71
CA LEU A 112 5.66 -4.78 1.14
C LEU A 112 4.21 -5.28 1.14
N SER A 113 3.65 -5.48 -0.06
CA SER A 113 2.25 -5.85 -0.25
C SER A 113 2.11 -7.18 -1.03
N PRO A 114 2.49 -8.32 -0.41
CA PRO A 114 2.22 -9.62 -0.99
C PRO A 114 0.74 -9.88 -1.09
N ARG A 115 0.39 -10.68 -2.09
CA ARG A 115 -0.94 -11.23 -2.31
C ARG A 115 -1.57 -11.70 -0.98
N GLY A 116 -2.85 -11.39 -0.78
CA GLY A 116 -3.65 -11.91 0.34
C GLY A 116 -4.33 -13.22 -0.01
N ASN A 117 -5.53 -13.41 0.56
CA ASN A 117 -6.43 -14.46 0.08
C ASN A 117 -6.78 -14.21 -1.40
N GLY A 118 -7.08 -12.96 -1.75
CA GLY A 118 -7.29 -12.47 -3.13
C GLY A 118 -6.00 -12.11 -3.85
N ILE A 119 -6.09 -11.80 -5.17
CA ILE A 119 -4.93 -11.43 -6.01
C ILE A 119 -4.36 -10.06 -5.64
N ASP A 120 -5.23 -9.17 -5.18
CA ASP A 120 -4.93 -7.90 -4.59
C ASP A 120 -4.83 -8.00 -3.06
N CYS A 121 -4.31 -6.94 -2.45
CA CYS A 121 -4.24 -6.82 -1.01
C CYS A 121 -4.64 -5.41 -0.59
N TYR A 122 -5.45 -5.28 0.48
CA TYR A 122 -5.82 -3.99 1.05
C TYR A 122 -4.61 -3.07 1.30
N ARG A 123 -3.46 -3.64 1.69
CA ARG A 123 -2.22 -2.87 1.90
C ARG A 123 -1.71 -2.14 0.67
N THR A 124 -1.96 -2.65 -0.53
CA THR A 124 -1.59 -1.96 -1.76
C THR A 124 -2.32 -0.63 -1.85
N TRP A 125 -3.62 -0.65 -1.56
CA TRP A 125 -4.47 0.54 -1.58
C TRP A 125 -4.20 1.47 -0.40
N GLU A 126 -3.97 0.92 0.80
CA GLU A 126 -3.57 1.71 1.98
C GLU A 126 -2.23 2.44 1.75
N ALA A 127 -1.25 1.78 1.13
CA ALA A 127 0.04 2.39 0.82
C ALA A 127 -0.12 3.56 -0.14
N LEU A 128 -0.85 3.35 -1.25
CA LEU A 128 -1.12 4.41 -2.22
C LEU A 128 -1.87 5.59 -1.57
N TYR A 129 -2.88 5.31 -0.74
CA TYR A 129 -3.63 6.33 0.00
C TYR A 129 -2.74 7.12 0.96
N LEU A 130 -1.77 6.46 1.59
CA LEU A 130 -0.86 7.09 2.57
C LEU A 130 0.43 7.64 1.96
N ASP A 131 0.48 7.77 0.63
CA ASP A 131 1.65 8.29 -0.07
C ASP A 131 2.91 7.45 0.21
N ALA A 132 2.76 6.14 0.04
CA ALA A 132 3.82 5.16 0.05
C ALA A 132 3.75 4.30 -1.23
N ILE A 133 4.91 3.79 -1.66
CA ILE A 133 5.07 2.97 -2.86
C ILE A 133 4.88 1.50 -2.46
N PRO A 134 3.76 0.84 -2.81
CA PRO A 134 3.60 -0.57 -2.53
C PRO A 134 4.52 -1.40 -3.42
N ILE A 135 5.16 -2.42 -2.85
CA ILE A 135 5.89 -3.46 -3.58
C ILE A 135 4.98 -4.67 -3.71
N VAL A 136 4.52 -4.94 -4.92
CA VAL A 136 3.57 -6.02 -5.25
C VAL A 136 4.21 -7.09 -6.12
N TRP A 137 3.52 -8.22 -6.24
CA TRP A 137 3.90 -9.26 -7.20
C TRP A 137 3.35 -8.89 -8.57
N ASN A 138 4.16 -9.10 -9.60
CA ASN A 138 3.67 -9.03 -10.97
C ASN A 138 2.53 -10.06 -11.15
N SER A 139 1.40 -9.59 -11.67
CA SER A 139 0.19 -10.40 -11.84
C SER A 139 -0.69 -9.84 -12.95
N SER A 140 -1.86 -10.44 -13.18
CA SER A 140 -2.83 -9.89 -14.12
C SER A 140 -3.35 -8.50 -13.72
N LEU A 141 -3.10 -8.04 -12.49
CA LEU A 141 -3.47 -6.70 -12.03
C LEU A 141 -2.44 -5.62 -12.37
N THR A 142 -1.26 -5.98 -12.90
CA THR A 142 -0.19 -5.00 -13.20
C THR A 142 -0.66 -3.87 -14.13
N ILE A 143 -1.60 -4.16 -15.04
CA ILE A 143 -2.22 -3.16 -15.92
C ILE A 143 -2.90 -2.01 -15.14
N LEU A 144 -3.43 -2.29 -13.95
CA LEU A 144 -4.06 -1.26 -13.11
C LEU A 144 -3.04 -0.29 -12.51
N TYR A 145 -1.76 -0.64 -12.54
CA TYR A 145 -0.68 0.10 -11.90
C TYR A 145 0.21 0.86 -12.89
N GLU A 146 -0.04 0.79 -14.20
CA GLU A 146 0.85 1.31 -15.26
C GLU A 146 1.22 2.80 -15.10
N HIS A 147 0.39 3.58 -14.40
CA HIS A 147 0.61 5.01 -14.14
C HIS A 147 0.66 5.35 -12.65
N LEU A 148 0.88 4.35 -11.79
CA LEU A 148 0.99 4.48 -10.35
C LEU A 148 2.40 4.10 -9.90
N PRO A 149 2.88 4.61 -8.76
CA PRO A 149 4.19 4.25 -8.23
C PRO A 149 4.09 2.88 -7.52
N VAL A 150 4.13 1.78 -8.28
CA VAL A 150 3.96 0.38 -7.80
C VAL A 150 4.99 -0.55 -8.44
#